data_AF-A0A7V7BM93-F1
#
_entry.id   AF-A0A7V7BM93-F1
#
_cell.length_a   1.000
_cell.length_b   1.000
_cell.length_c   1.000
_cell.angle_alpha   90.00
_cell.angle_beta   90.00
_cell.angle_gamma   90.00
#
_symmetry.space_group_name_H-M   'P 1'
#
loop_
_entity.id
_entity.type
_entity.pdbx_description
1 polymer ?
#
loop_
_entity_poly.entity_id
_entity_poly.type
_entity_poly.pdbx_seq_one_letter_code
_entity_poly.pdbx_strand_id
1 'polypeptide(L)'
;MSYAMRSLKTADIFKMSKILKKMDLKIKLEEGASQAQVGVQLIQSILENVHQAEDEVNAFLAELVGLEVKEFSELPIEDMLEIFNLFKEQKGIINFLKLAGK
;
A
#
# COMPACT_ATOMS: atom_id res chain seq x y z
N MET A 1 -16.09 11.09 4.56
CA MET A 1 -16.69 11.78 3.39
C MET A 1 -17.01 10.70 2.36
N SER A 2 -17.00 10.90 1.04
CA SER A 2 -16.88 9.78 0.10
C SER A 2 -15.71 10.08 -0.82
N TYR A 3 -14.68 9.24 -0.77
CA TYR A 3 -13.47 9.42 -1.56
C TYR A 3 -13.60 8.71 -2.91
N ALA A 4 -13.07 9.33 -3.96
CA ALA A 4 -12.91 8.70 -5.27
C ALA A 4 -11.41 8.49 -5.52
N MET A 5 -11.03 7.29 -5.96
CA MET A 5 -9.63 6.95 -6.23
C MET A 5 -9.41 6.77 -7.73
N ARG A 6 -8.41 7.46 -8.30
CA ARG A 6 -8.02 7.24 -9.69
C ARG A 6 -7.49 5.82 -9.89
N SER A 7 -7.65 5.28 -11.10
CA SER A 7 -7.01 4.02 -11.46
C SER A 7 -5.49 4.15 -11.42
N LEU A 8 -4.82 3.05 -11.04
CA LEU A 8 -3.37 2.91 -11.15
C LEU A 8 -2.89 3.02 -12.60
N LYS A 9 -1.76 3.68 -12.75
CA LYS A 9 -1.03 3.87 -14.02
C LYS A 9 0.28 3.08 -13.96
N THR A 10 0.87 2.81 -15.12
CA THR A 10 2.16 2.11 -15.21
C THR A 10 3.24 2.74 -14.33
N ALA A 11 3.28 4.08 -14.22
CA ALA A 11 4.25 4.78 -13.38
C ALA A 11 4.12 4.46 -11.88
N ASP A 12 2.92 4.08 -11.41
CA ASP A 12 2.66 3.81 -9.99
C ASP A 12 3.37 2.54 -9.51
N ILE A 13 3.70 1.61 -10.42
CA ILE A 13 4.46 0.40 -10.05
C ILE A 13 5.85 0.76 -9.48
N PHE A 14 6.47 1.81 -10.03
CA PHE A 14 7.78 2.27 -9.58
C PHE A 14 7.68 3.03 -8.26
N LYS A 15 6.57 3.76 -8.03
CA LYS A 15 6.30 4.41 -6.74
C LYS A 15 6.11 3.37 -5.65
N MET A 16 5.24 2.39 -5.90
CA MET A 16 5.02 1.27 -4.98
C MET A 16 6.31 0.51 -4.68
N SER A 17 7.11 0.17 -5.71
CA SER A 17 8.39 -0.52 -5.50
C SER A 17 9.38 0.29 -4.63
N LYS A 18 9.47 1.61 -4.84
CA LYS A 18 10.30 2.50 -4.01
C LYS A 18 9.82 2.55 -2.56
N ILE A 19 8.51 2.65 -2.35
CA ILE A 19 7.87 2.65 -1.02
C ILE A 19 8.19 1.34 -0.29
N LEU A 20 7.92 0.19 -0.93
CA LEU A 20 8.18 -1.12 -0.34
C LEU A 20 9.67 -1.33 -0.03
N LYS A 21 10.57 -0.83 -0.88
CA LYS A 21 12.02 -0.87 -0.62
C LYS A 21 12.39 -0.03 0.60
N LYS A 22 11.78 1.14 0.78
CA LYS A 22 12.05 2.04 1.92
C LYS A 22 11.57 1.46 3.24
N MET A 23 10.50 0.67 3.22
CA MET A 23 9.97 -0.05 4.38
C MET A 23 10.85 -1.24 4.85
N ASP A 24 11.96 -1.56 4.16
CA ASP A 24 12.87 -2.68 4.48
C ASP A 24 12.13 -3.98 4.87
N LEU A 25 11.15 -4.37 4.04
CA LEU A 25 10.24 -5.47 4.36
C LEU A 25 10.98 -6.80 4.50
N LYS A 26 10.96 -7.35 5.72
CA LYS A 26 11.53 -8.65 6.03
C LYS A 26 10.46 -9.72 5.92
N ILE A 27 10.58 -10.58 4.92
CA ILE A 27 9.73 -11.74 4.71
C ILE A 27 10.55 -12.99 5.03
N LYS A 28 10.06 -13.84 5.95
CA LYS A 28 10.71 -15.11 6.28
C LYS A 28 10.02 -16.22 5.50
N LEU A 29 10.65 -16.65 4.41
CA LEU A 29 10.17 -17.80 3.65
C LEU A 29 10.63 -19.08 4.34
N GLU A 30 9.78 -19.63 5.21
CA GLU A 30 9.99 -20.95 5.79
C GLU A 30 9.64 -22.04 4.76
N GLU A 31 10.42 -23.12 4.71
CA GLU A 31 10.11 -24.27 3.85
C GLU A 31 8.74 -24.84 4.21
N GLY A 32 7.86 -24.98 3.21
CA GLY A 32 6.49 -25.46 3.40
C GLY A 32 5.48 -24.40 3.83
N ALA A 33 5.87 -23.12 3.96
CA ALA A 33 4.92 -22.04 4.23
C ALA A 33 3.89 -21.92 3.09
N SER A 34 2.61 -21.90 3.45
CA SER A 34 1.53 -21.64 2.50
C SER A 34 1.58 -20.19 1.98
N GLN A 35 1.05 -19.98 0.78
CA GLN A 35 0.91 -18.64 0.19
C GLN A 35 0.14 -17.67 1.10
N ALA A 36 -0.84 -18.18 1.85
CA ALA A 36 -1.58 -17.40 2.83
C ALA A 36 -0.69 -16.93 3.99
N GLN A 37 0.18 -17.81 4.51
CA GLN A 37 1.13 -17.46 5.58
C GLN A 37 2.13 -16.41 5.11
N VAL A 38 2.69 -16.55 3.90
CA VAL A 38 3.58 -15.55 3.32
C VAL A 38 2.87 -14.20 3.12
N GLY A 39 1.62 -14.22 2.66
CA GLY A 39 0.80 -13.02 2.50
C GLY A 39 0.53 -12.30 3.83
N VAL A 40 0.22 -13.03 4.90
CA VAL A 40 0.03 -12.46 6.25
C VAL A 40 1.33 -11.84 6.75
N GLN A 41 2.47 -12.52 6.60
CA GLN A 41 3.78 -11.96 7.00
C GLN A 41 4.10 -10.67 6.23
N LEU A 42 3.81 -10.62 4.93
CA LEU A 42 4.01 -9.42 4.13
C LEU A 42 3.16 -8.25 4.65
N ILE A 43 1.86 -8.47 4.90
CA ILE A 43 0.97 -7.42 5.43
C ILE A 43 1.46 -6.94 6.80
N GLN A 44 1.81 -7.86 7.69
CA GLN A 44 2.32 -7.52 9.01
C GLN A 44 3.63 -6.69 8.92
N SER A 45 4.56 -7.11 8.07
CA SER A 45 5.82 -6.39 7.83
C SER A 45 5.56 -4.97 7.28
N ILE A 46 4.59 -4.81 6.38
CA ILE A 46 4.18 -3.49 5.89
C ILE A 46 3.63 -2.63 7.03
N LEU A 47 2.73 -3.15 7.85
CA LEU A 47 2.13 -2.39 8.96
C LEU A 47 3.16 -1.96 10.00
N GLU A 48 4.12 -2.85 10.33
CA GLU A 48 5.19 -2.55 11.28
C GLU A 48 6.16 -1.48 10.75
N ASN A 49 6.39 -1.43 9.43
CA ASN A 49 7.39 -0.56 8.82
C ASN A 49 6.82 0.60 7.99
N VAL A 50 5.50 0.78 7.93
CA VAL A 50 4.86 1.83 7.10
C VAL A 50 5.35 3.24 7.45
N HIS A 51 5.64 3.47 8.73
CA HIS A 51 6.19 4.73 9.25
C HIS A 51 7.54 5.10 8.63
N GLN A 52 8.33 4.13 8.15
CA GLN A 52 9.62 4.41 7.50
C GLN A 52 9.44 5.06 6.13
N ALA A 53 8.26 4.91 5.52
CA ALA A 53 7.91 5.49 4.23
C ALA A 53 6.68 6.42 4.34
N GLU A 54 6.46 7.03 5.52
CA GLU A 54 5.29 7.87 5.79
C GLU A 54 5.07 8.93 4.72
N ASP A 55 6.09 9.73 4.41
CA ASP A 55 6.02 10.80 3.41
C ASP A 55 5.64 10.27 2.02
N GLU A 56 6.27 9.17 1.58
CA GLU A 56 5.99 8.58 0.28
C GLU A 56 4.62 7.91 0.20
N VAL A 57 4.16 7.28 1.30
CA VAL A 57 2.84 6.69 1.39
C VAL A 57 1.77 7.78 1.36
N ASN A 58 1.93 8.84 2.16
CA ASN A 58 1.02 9.99 2.17
C ASN A 58 0.97 10.65 0.79
N ALA A 59 2.12 10.92 0.17
CA ALA A 59 2.17 11.51 -1.17
C ALA A 59 1.49 10.61 -2.22
N PHE A 60 1.71 9.30 -2.14
CA PHE A 60 1.15 8.36 -3.09
C PHE A 60 -0.36 8.23 -2.96
N LEU A 61 -0.88 8.08 -1.74
CA LEU A 61 -2.31 7.97 -1.50
C LEU A 61 -3.03 9.30 -1.78
N ALA A 62 -2.44 10.43 -1.40
CA ALA A 62 -2.97 11.77 -1.71
C ALA A 62 -3.15 11.95 -3.23
N GLU A 63 -2.12 11.63 -4.02
CA GLU A 63 -2.20 11.69 -5.48
C GLU A 63 -3.26 10.75 -6.07
N LEU A 64 -3.51 9.61 -5.42
CA LEU A 64 -4.53 8.65 -5.85
C LEU A 64 -5.95 9.15 -5.59
N VAL A 65 -6.17 9.93 -4.54
CA VAL A 65 -7.49 10.49 -4.21
C VAL A 65 -7.66 11.95 -4.64
N GLY A 66 -6.63 12.55 -5.25
CA GLY A 66 -6.67 13.90 -5.78
C GLY A 66 -6.57 14.99 -4.70
N LEU A 67 -5.92 14.69 -3.58
CA LEU A 67 -5.68 15.64 -2.49
C LEU A 67 -4.23 16.12 -2.50
N GLU A 68 -4.00 17.28 -1.90
CA GLU A 68 -2.64 17.72 -1.56
C GLU A 68 -2.09 16.89 -0.40
N VAL A 69 -0.77 16.69 -0.36
CA VAL A 69 -0.14 15.80 0.66
C VAL A 69 -0.44 16.29 2.08
N LYS A 70 -0.40 17.61 2.31
CA LYS A 70 -0.71 18.19 3.62
C LYS A 70 -2.16 17.95 4.03
N GLU A 71 -3.09 18.09 3.09
CA GLU A 71 -4.51 17.84 3.34
C GLU A 71 -4.75 16.36 3.68
N PHE A 72 -4.09 15.46 2.94
CA PHE A 72 -4.17 14.02 3.20
C PHE A 72 -3.64 13.63 4.58
N SER A 73 -2.50 14.16 4.99
CA SER A 73 -1.87 13.84 6.29
C SER A 73 -2.66 14.35 7.50
N GLU A 74 -3.58 15.29 7.30
CA GLU A 74 -4.45 15.85 8.35
C GLU A 74 -5.84 15.18 8.39
N LEU A 75 -6.08 14.17 7.55
CA LEU A 75 -7.36 13.45 7.52
C LEU A 75 -7.63 12.69 8.84
N PRO A 76 -8.90 12.61 9.28
CA PRO A 76 -9.31 11.67 10.31
C PRO A 76 -8.91 10.23 9.96
N ILE A 77 -8.62 9.43 10.98
CA ILE A 77 -8.20 8.03 10.79
C ILE A 77 -9.28 7.21 10.05
N GLU A 78 -10.56 7.51 10.26
CA GLU A 78 -11.70 6.85 9.61
C GLU A 78 -11.69 7.06 8.09
N ASP A 79 -11.33 8.27 7.66
CA ASP A 79 -11.22 8.61 6.25
C ASP A 79 -10.01 7.92 5.60
N MET A 80 -8.89 7.79 6.32
CA MET A 80 -7.75 6.98 5.87
C MET A 80 -8.14 5.51 5.67
N LEU A 81 -8.92 4.94 6.60
CA LEU A 81 -9.41 3.56 6.48
C LEU A 81 -10.34 3.37 5.27
N GLU A 82 -11.20 4.35 4.96
CA GLU A 82 -12.02 4.35 3.75
C GLU A 82 -11.13 4.35 2.49
N ILE A 83 -10.14 5.24 2.43
CA ILE A 83 -9.20 5.34 1.32
C ILE A 83 -8.39 4.03 1.15
N PHE A 84 -7.95 3.42 2.25
CA PHE A 84 -7.26 2.14 2.21
C PHE A 84 -8.16 1.01 1.68
N ASN A 85 -9.45 1.03 2.03
CA ASN A 85 -10.43 0.09 1.47
C ASN A 85 -10.62 0.28 -0.04
N LEU A 86 -10.61 1.52 -0.54
CA LEU A 86 -10.62 1.78 -1.99
C LEU A 86 -9.32 1.29 -2.65
N PHE A 87 -8.18 1.48 -1.98
CA PHE A 87 -6.87 1.06 -2.49
C PHE A 87 -6.78 -0.46 -2.68
N LYS A 88 -7.17 -1.26 -1.66
CA LYS A 88 -7.11 -2.73 -1.73
C LYS A 88 -8.05 -3.32 -2.80
N GLU A 89 -9.13 -2.61 -3.13
CA GLU A 89 -10.12 -3.04 -4.13
C GLU A 89 -9.68 -2.72 -5.57
N GLN A 90 -8.62 -1.94 -5.76
CA GLN A 90 -8.08 -1.67 -7.09
C GLN A 90 -7.58 -2.94 -7.76
N LYS A 91 -8.09 -3.22 -8.97
CA LYS A 91 -7.64 -4.34 -9.81
C LYS A 91 -6.13 -4.36 -10.00
N GLY A 92 -5.50 -3.19 -10.13
CA GLY A 92 -4.04 -3.07 -10.27
C GLY A 92 -3.28 -3.54 -9.03
N ILE A 93 -3.76 -3.23 -7.82
CA ILE A 93 -3.16 -3.70 -6.56
C ILE A 93 -3.31 -5.21 -6.41
N ILE A 94 -4.51 -5.73 -6.66
CA ILE A 94 -4.78 -7.17 -6.61
C ILE A 94 -3.84 -7.92 -7.56
N ASN A 95 -3.65 -7.42 -8.78
CA ASN A 95 -2.75 -8.02 -9.75
C ASN A 95 -1.28 -7.87 -9.36
N PHE A 96 -0.87 -6.73 -8.82
CA PHE A 96 0.49 -6.51 -8.34
C PHE A 96 0.86 -7.47 -7.21
N LEU A 97 0.02 -7.60 -6.18
CA LEU A 97 0.27 -8.50 -5.06
C LEU A 97 0.28 -9.98 -5.48
N LYS A 98 -0.52 -10.36 -6.50
CA LYS A 98 -0.45 -11.71 -7.09
C LYS A 98 0.90 -12.03 -7.74
N LEU A 99 1.65 -11.03 -8.24
CA LEU A 99 3.00 -11.24 -8.76
C LEU A 99 4.00 -11.54 -7.65
N ALA A 100 3.81 -10.95 -6.46
CA ALA A 100 4.69 -11.17 -5.31
C ALA A 100 4.48 -12.54 -4.64
N GLY A 101 3.30 -13.14 -4.82
CA GLY A 101 2.97 -14.45 -4.26
C GLY A 101 3.09 -15.63 -5.22
N LYS A 102 3.72 -15.47 -6.38
CA LYS A 102 4.01 -16.56 -7.34
C LYS A 102 5.38 -17.17 -7.11
#